data_AF-A0A930Z1Z3-F1
#
_entry.id   AF-A0A930Z1Z3-F1
#
_cell.length_a   1.000
_cell.length_b   1.000
_cell.length_c   1.000
_cell.angle_alpha   90.00
_cell.angle_beta   90.00
_cell.angle_gamma   90.00
#
_symmetry.space_group_name_H-M   'P 1'
#
loop_
_entity.id
_entity.type
_entity.pdbx_description
1 polymer ?
#
loop_
_entity_poly.entity_id
_entity_poly.type
_entity_poly.pdbx_seq_one_letter_code
_entity_poly.pdbx_strand_id
1 'polypeptide(L)'
;MGTTLLAGTGLGVVGSSSTASAYPTATVSFVGHGYGHGHGMGQWGALGYALAGTSYSSIVGLYYGGTTLAPLSAGQEAHQVSVTMTENNGNTVIVTSGSPFTVAGLIVPANQAALMAPVGGQWTVQIGMSCAGPWGGVAVTGPSSTASPSINPALGDPNTSSEALQLCQGNGNLTMRGSIEAMYNSAGAARTVNLVPLEQYVSGVVPNESPSSWGTVGGAGPQSQAWGFQELEAQAVAARSYVMAGILSYGGYADTCDLSCQTYQGTLNEDPLTDAAVNSTAGQVMEFPGGAVAATQYSASTGGYTAPGAFPGVPDTGDSVCVAGACNPNHTWTASVPVSAIDAAWPQLGTLQSISITGRNGYGDWGGRVTGMTLFGSNQNVSLTGDGFSGALGLKSDWFSTTTTLTGPAVTMVSSPDGRGYWVGGNNGGIYSFGDASFQGSADGLALARPVVGMAVTPDGRGYWLVASDGGIFSFGDAAFFGSTGSLRLNKSVVGMAATPDGRGYWLVASDGGIFSFG
;
A
#
# COMPACT_ATOMS: atom_id res chain seq x y z
N MET A 1 -26.12 79.26 -25.95
CA MET A 1 -27.25 78.40 -25.51
C MET A 1 -27.44 77.33 -26.57
N GLY A 2 -27.37 76.05 -26.22
CA GLY A 2 -27.61 74.96 -27.18
C GLY A 2 -26.82 73.68 -26.92
N THR A 3 -27.14 73.02 -25.81
CA THR A 3 -27.23 71.57 -25.57
C THR A 3 -26.16 70.60 -26.10
N THR A 4 -25.45 70.01 -25.13
CA THR A 4 -24.46 68.93 -25.19
C THR A 4 -25.08 67.56 -25.49
N LEU A 5 -24.38 66.78 -26.33
CA LEU A 5 -24.66 65.37 -26.68
C LEU A 5 -24.50 64.44 -25.47
N LEU A 6 -25.50 63.59 -25.20
CA LEU A 6 -25.37 62.41 -24.34
C LEU A 6 -24.97 61.21 -25.21
N ALA A 7 -23.74 60.71 -25.03
CA ALA A 7 -23.34 59.38 -25.44
C ALA A 7 -23.54 58.42 -24.25
N GLY A 8 -24.44 57.45 -24.39
CA GLY A 8 -24.66 56.40 -23.41
C GLY A 8 -23.51 55.41 -23.40
N THR A 9 -22.84 55.29 -22.26
CA THR A 9 -21.84 54.26 -21.98
C THR A 9 -22.55 52.97 -21.54
N GLY A 10 -22.48 51.94 -22.36
CA GLY A 10 -22.79 50.57 -21.94
C GLY A 10 -21.70 50.08 -20.99
N LEU A 11 -22.08 49.82 -19.74
CA LEU A 11 -21.23 49.16 -18.74
C LEU A 11 -20.93 47.73 -19.22
N GLY A 12 -19.66 47.47 -19.54
CA GLY A 12 -19.13 46.12 -19.65
C GLY A 12 -19.05 45.50 -18.26
N VAL A 13 -19.75 44.38 -18.07
CA VAL A 13 -19.56 43.52 -16.90
C VAL A 13 -18.19 42.88 -17.05
N VAL A 14 -17.24 43.30 -16.22
CA VAL A 14 -15.97 42.61 -16.01
C VAL A 14 -16.31 41.28 -15.36
N GLY A 15 -16.12 40.17 -16.08
CA GLY A 15 -16.27 38.83 -15.55
C GLY A 15 -15.33 38.65 -14.36
N SER A 16 -15.91 38.43 -13.18
CA SER A 16 -15.20 37.95 -12.00
C SER A 16 -14.49 36.66 -12.34
N SER A 17 -13.19 36.57 -12.03
CA SER A 17 -12.42 35.33 -12.10
C SER A 17 -13.18 34.27 -11.31
N SER A 18 -13.60 33.20 -11.98
CA SER A 18 -14.27 32.06 -11.36
C SER A 18 -13.39 31.52 -10.23
N THR A 19 -13.94 31.44 -9.02
CA THR A 19 -13.38 30.60 -7.96
C THR A 19 -13.20 29.21 -8.56
N ALA A 20 -11.98 28.67 -8.54
CA ALA A 20 -11.70 27.35 -9.10
C ALA A 20 -12.69 26.31 -8.53
N SER A 21 -13.30 25.53 -9.44
CA SER A 21 -14.42 24.64 -9.11
C SER A 21 -13.99 23.53 -8.15
N ALA A 22 -14.87 23.15 -7.23
CA ALA A 22 -14.70 21.95 -6.40
C ALA A 22 -14.58 20.70 -7.29
N TYR A 23 -14.01 19.61 -6.75
CA TYR A 23 -13.92 18.34 -7.45
C TYR A 23 -15.30 17.95 -8.01
N PRO A 24 -15.40 17.46 -9.26
CA PRO A 24 -16.69 17.33 -9.98
C PRO A 24 -17.67 16.34 -9.33
N THR A 25 -17.22 15.49 -8.43
CA THR A 25 -18.03 14.47 -7.74
C THR A 25 -17.76 14.48 -6.23
N ALA A 26 -18.69 13.96 -5.43
CA ALA A 26 -18.49 13.83 -3.97
C ALA A 26 -17.45 12.76 -3.59
N THR A 27 -17.09 11.87 -4.51
CA THR A 27 -16.09 10.82 -4.32
C THR A 27 -15.11 10.78 -5.50
N VAL A 28 -13.87 10.42 -5.22
CA VAL A 28 -12.85 10.07 -6.21
C VAL A 28 -12.86 8.56 -6.38
N SER A 29 -13.03 8.08 -7.61
CA SER A 29 -12.97 6.65 -7.91
C SER A 29 -11.58 6.26 -8.39
N PHE A 30 -11.11 5.09 -7.98
CA PHE A 30 -9.81 4.54 -8.29
C PHE A 30 -9.96 3.12 -8.84
N VAL A 31 -9.11 2.79 -9.80
CA VAL A 31 -8.74 1.42 -10.15
C VAL A 31 -7.29 1.21 -9.76
N GLY A 32 -6.94 0.02 -9.31
CA GLY A 32 -5.58 -0.28 -8.93
C GLY A 32 -5.22 -1.75 -9.01
N HIS A 33 -3.94 -2.02 -8.77
CA HIS A 33 -3.34 -3.35 -8.82
C HIS A 33 -2.56 -3.65 -7.55
N GLY A 34 -2.49 -4.92 -7.18
CA GLY A 34 -1.71 -5.40 -6.04
C GLY A 34 -2.24 -4.98 -4.67
N TYR A 35 -1.59 -5.50 -3.63
CA TYR A 35 -1.80 -5.13 -2.24
C TYR A 35 -0.46 -5.19 -1.51
N GLY A 36 -0.02 -4.02 -1.02
CA GLY A 36 1.25 -3.81 -0.36
C GLY A 36 2.23 -3.07 -1.25
N HIS A 37 3.47 -2.97 -0.78
CA HIS A 37 4.55 -2.20 -1.43
C HIS A 37 5.04 -2.84 -2.75
N GLY A 38 4.75 -4.13 -2.99
CA GLY A 38 5.08 -4.81 -4.25
C GLY A 38 6.56 -5.10 -4.47
N HIS A 39 7.41 -4.89 -3.47
CA HIS A 39 8.83 -5.24 -3.54
C HIS A 39 9.04 -6.72 -3.21
N GLY A 40 9.90 -7.38 -3.99
CA GLY A 40 10.20 -8.79 -3.79
C GLY A 40 9.01 -9.70 -4.10
N MET A 41 8.84 -10.75 -3.30
CA MET A 41 7.89 -11.82 -3.61
C MET A 41 6.43 -11.41 -3.38
N GLY A 42 5.56 -11.67 -4.36
CA GLY A 42 4.11 -11.63 -4.16
C GLY A 42 3.61 -12.97 -3.65
N GLN A 43 2.89 -13.02 -2.53
CA GLN A 43 2.36 -14.27 -1.96
C GLN A 43 1.41 -14.98 -2.95
N TRP A 44 0.44 -14.24 -3.51
CA TRP A 44 -0.43 -14.78 -4.55
C TRP A 44 0.32 -15.16 -5.83
N GLY A 45 1.36 -14.40 -6.18
CA GLY A 45 2.20 -14.71 -7.34
C GLY A 45 3.01 -15.99 -7.17
N ALA A 46 3.63 -16.18 -6.01
CA ALA A 46 4.32 -17.40 -5.62
C ALA A 46 3.38 -18.61 -5.66
N LEU A 47 2.13 -18.47 -5.19
CA LEU A 47 1.12 -19.52 -5.33
C LEU A 47 0.83 -19.83 -6.80
N GLY A 48 0.64 -18.80 -7.64
CA GLY A 48 0.43 -18.96 -9.07
C GLY A 48 1.55 -19.73 -9.76
N TYR A 49 2.81 -19.39 -9.48
CA TYR A 49 3.96 -20.10 -10.01
C TYR A 49 4.06 -21.53 -9.47
N ALA A 50 3.82 -21.74 -8.18
CA ALA A 50 3.80 -23.05 -7.56
C ALA A 50 2.78 -23.98 -8.25
N LEU A 51 1.53 -23.52 -8.42
CA LEU A 51 0.48 -24.25 -9.11
C LEU A 51 0.75 -24.48 -10.61
N ALA A 52 1.60 -23.65 -11.22
CA ALA A 52 2.09 -23.83 -12.58
C ALA A 52 3.28 -24.81 -12.69
N GLY A 53 3.69 -25.46 -11.59
CA GLY A 53 4.78 -26.44 -11.59
C GLY A 53 6.16 -25.88 -11.30
N THR A 54 6.24 -24.68 -10.72
CA THR A 54 7.51 -24.01 -10.41
C THR A 54 7.97 -24.40 -9.00
N SER A 55 9.24 -24.82 -8.86
CA SER A 55 9.81 -25.13 -7.55
C SER A 55 10.02 -23.88 -6.69
N TYR A 56 9.99 -24.00 -5.36
CA TYR A 56 10.23 -22.88 -4.45
C TYR A 56 11.54 -22.15 -4.75
N SER A 57 12.60 -22.90 -5.08
CA SER A 57 13.92 -22.35 -5.41
C SER A 57 13.89 -21.44 -6.65
N SER A 58 13.08 -21.80 -7.65
CA SER A 58 12.88 -21.00 -8.85
C SER A 58 11.96 -19.81 -8.60
N ILE A 59 10.96 -19.96 -7.72
CA ILE A 59 10.08 -18.87 -7.28
C ILE A 59 10.91 -17.78 -6.59
N VAL A 60 11.68 -18.12 -5.56
CA VAL A 60 12.51 -17.11 -4.86
C VAL A 60 13.59 -16.53 -5.78
N GLY A 61 14.16 -17.34 -6.68
CA GLY A 61 15.14 -16.87 -7.67
C GLY A 61 14.56 -15.88 -8.70
N LEU A 62 13.27 -15.99 -9.04
CA LEU A 62 12.57 -15.04 -9.90
C LEU A 62 12.43 -13.67 -9.21
N TYR A 63 11.94 -13.66 -7.97
CA TYR A 63 11.63 -12.43 -7.25
C TYR A 63 12.86 -11.71 -6.71
N TYR A 64 13.90 -12.46 -6.34
CA TYR A 64 15.11 -11.92 -5.71
C TYR A 64 16.30 -11.95 -6.67
N GLY A 65 16.10 -11.43 -7.89
CA GLY A 65 17.10 -11.41 -8.94
C GLY A 65 18.42 -10.76 -8.49
N GLY A 66 19.55 -11.35 -8.89
CA GLY A 66 20.88 -10.93 -8.44
C GLY A 66 21.34 -11.57 -7.13
N THR A 67 20.55 -12.50 -6.57
CA THR A 67 20.93 -13.34 -5.42
C THR A 67 20.94 -14.82 -5.81
N THR A 68 21.48 -15.67 -4.93
CA THR A 68 21.42 -17.12 -5.05
C THR A 68 20.86 -17.74 -3.77
N LEU A 69 20.11 -18.84 -3.91
CA LEU A 69 19.72 -19.64 -2.76
C LEU A 69 20.96 -20.34 -2.18
N ALA A 70 21.25 -20.10 -0.92
CA ALA A 70 22.42 -20.62 -0.22
C ALA A 70 22.04 -21.09 1.20
N PRO A 71 22.79 -22.06 1.77
CA PRO A 71 22.70 -22.31 3.20
C PRO A 71 23.26 -21.11 3.97
N LEU A 72 22.73 -20.87 5.17
CA LEU A 72 23.32 -19.97 6.14
C LEU A 72 24.80 -20.33 6.38
N SER A 73 25.62 -19.30 6.64
CA SER A 73 27.00 -19.51 7.03
C SER A 73 27.06 -20.15 8.43
N ALA A 74 28.08 -20.97 8.65
CA ALA A 74 28.25 -21.71 9.89
C ALA A 74 28.11 -20.81 11.14
N GLY A 75 27.20 -21.18 12.03
CA GLY A 75 26.93 -20.45 13.27
C GLY A 75 25.78 -19.46 13.17
N GLN A 76 25.39 -19.03 11.96
CA GLN A 76 24.16 -18.26 11.77
C GLN A 76 22.91 -19.11 12.05
N GLU A 77 22.99 -20.44 11.92
CA GLU A 77 21.86 -21.32 12.25
C GLU A 77 21.52 -21.31 13.75
N ALA A 78 22.47 -20.92 14.60
CA ALA A 78 22.29 -20.77 16.03
C ALA A 78 21.75 -19.39 16.45
N HIS A 79 21.47 -18.49 15.49
CA HIS A 79 20.93 -17.17 15.77
C HIS A 79 19.60 -17.27 16.53
N GLN A 80 19.51 -16.53 17.64
CA GLN A 80 18.26 -16.30 18.33
C GLN A 80 17.68 -14.98 17.84
N VAL A 81 16.59 -15.06 17.11
CA VAL A 81 15.86 -13.88 16.66
C VAL A 81 15.28 -13.18 17.89
N SER A 82 15.62 -11.91 18.04
CA SER A 82 15.09 -11.06 19.10
C SER A 82 13.87 -10.29 18.58
N VAL A 83 12.68 -10.64 19.08
CA VAL A 83 11.41 -10.02 18.70
C VAL A 83 10.91 -9.14 19.86
N THR A 84 10.81 -7.83 19.66
CA THR A 84 10.22 -6.96 20.68
C THR A 84 8.70 -7.14 20.75
N MET A 85 8.17 -7.31 21.97
CA MET A 85 6.74 -7.39 22.23
C MET A 85 6.20 -5.99 22.52
N THR A 86 5.80 -5.28 21.46
CA THR A 86 5.50 -3.85 21.53
C THR A 86 4.26 -3.54 22.37
N GLU A 87 3.28 -4.43 22.37
CA GLU A 87 2.08 -4.34 23.20
C GLU A 87 2.41 -4.38 24.70
N ASN A 88 3.56 -4.96 25.08
CA ASN A 88 4.02 -5.03 26.47
C ASN A 88 5.10 -3.99 26.82
N ASN A 89 5.32 -2.98 25.97
CA ASN A 89 6.33 -1.96 26.21
C ASN A 89 6.03 -1.15 27.49
N GLY A 90 7.04 -1.00 28.35
CA GLY A 90 6.92 -0.23 29.59
C GLY A 90 6.15 -0.92 30.72
N ASN A 91 5.63 -2.12 30.50
CA ASN A 91 4.86 -2.88 31.48
C ASN A 91 5.73 -3.92 32.21
N THR A 92 5.22 -4.38 33.35
CA THR A 92 5.71 -5.58 34.04
C THR A 92 5.60 -6.80 33.11
N VAL A 93 6.62 -7.66 33.10
CA VAL A 93 6.62 -8.89 32.29
C VAL A 93 6.24 -10.05 33.19
N ILE A 94 5.13 -10.73 32.89
CA ILE A 94 4.67 -11.88 33.65
C ILE A 94 4.71 -13.11 32.75
N VAL A 95 5.44 -14.14 33.17
CA VAL A 95 5.67 -15.37 32.39
C VAL A 95 5.18 -16.57 33.18
N THR A 96 4.50 -17.50 32.52
CA THR A 96 4.09 -18.79 33.07
C THR A 96 4.41 -19.91 32.09
N SER A 97 4.35 -21.17 32.54
CA SER A 97 4.43 -22.35 31.68
C SER A 97 3.76 -23.54 32.36
N GLY A 98 3.27 -24.50 31.56
CA GLY A 98 2.81 -25.80 32.07
C GLY A 98 3.95 -26.68 32.57
N SER A 99 5.20 -26.32 32.28
CA SER A 99 6.43 -27.02 32.68
C SER A 99 7.32 -26.13 33.54
N PRO A 100 8.25 -26.70 34.34
CA PRO A 100 9.20 -25.89 35.08
C PRO A 100 10.06 -25.05 34.13
N PHE A 101 10.40 -23.84 34.55
CA PHE A 101 11.29 -22.94 33.80
C PHE A 101 12.20 -22.18 34.75
N THR A 102 13.17 -21.45 34.22
CA THR A 102 14.13 -20.69 35.02
C THR A 102 14.03 -19.20 34.74
N VAL A 103 14.23 -18.38 35.76
CA VAL A 103 14.35 -16.92 35.61
C VAL A 103 15.32 -16.42 36.68
N ALA A 104 16.35 -15.67 36.25
CA ALA A 104 17.37 -15.15 37.15
C ALA A 104 17.99 -16.20 38.12
N GLY A 105 18.19 -17.42 37.63
CA GLY A 105 18.72 -18.54 38.42
C GLY A 105 17.72 -19.20 39.37
N LEU A 106 16.49 -18.69 39.47
CA LEU A 106 15.40 -19.31 40.21
C LEU A 106 14.67 -20.33 39.33
N ILE A 107 14.27 -21.45 39.91
CA ILE A 107 13.38 -22.42 39.28
C ILE A 107 11.94 -22.03 39.61
N VAL A 108 11.13 -21.82 38.57
CA VAL A 108 9.69 -21.62 38.67
C VAL A 108 9.02 -22.98 38.42
N PRO A 109 8.28 -23.54 39.38
CA PRO A 109 7.57 -24.80 39.18
C PRO A 109 6.52 -24.71 38.07
N ALA A 110 6.17 -25.86 37.49
CA ALA A 110 5.08 -25.99 36.54
C ALA A 110 3.79 -25.31 37.04
N ASN A 111 3.11 -24.59 36.16
CA ASN A 111 1.88 -23.84 36.38
C ASN A 111 1.99 -22.66 37.37
N GLN A 112 3.19 -22.30 37.81
CA GLN A 112 3.45 -21.05 38.53
C GLN A 112 3.94 -19.97 37.57
N ALA A 113 3.92 -18.71 38.03
CA ALA A 113 4.32 -17.57 37.22
C ALA A 113 5.49 -16.82 37.85
N ALA A 114 6.31 -16.22 37.01
CA ALA A 114 7.31 -15.24 37.37
C ALA A 114 6.85 -13.85 36.96
N LEU A 115 6.90 -12.89 37.88
CA LEU A 115 6.69 -11.48 37.64
C LEU A 115 8.04 -10.78 37.62
N MET A 116 8.36 -10.12 36.51
CA MET A 116 9.55 -9.31 36.33
C MET A 116 9.13 -7.83 36.25
N ALA A 117 9.50 -7.02 37.25
CA ALA A 117 9.09 -5.61 37.33
C ALA A 117 10.30 -4.66 37.25
N PRO A 118 10.18 -3.54 36.50
CA PRO A 118 11.23 -2.53 36.45
C PRO A 118 11.22 -1.68 37.74
N VAL A 119 12.32 -1.67 38.49
CA VAL A 119 12.50 -0.89 39.73
C VAL A 119 13.87 -0.22 39.75
N GLY A 120 13.90 1.11 39.69
CA GLY A 120 15.13 1.89 39.89
C GLY A 120 16.26 1.59 38.89
N GLY A 121 15.93 1.22 37.65
CA GLY A 121 16.93 0.87 36.61
C GLY A 121 17.41 -0.58 36.68
N GLN A 122 16.79 -1.40 37.54
CA GLN A 122 16.99 -2.85 37.62
C GLN A 122 15.66 -3.58 37.43
N TRP A 123 15.72 -4.88 37.16
CA TRP A 123 14.54 -5.72 37.17
C TRP A 123 14.46 -6.50 38.49
N THR A 124 13.28 -6.60 39.07
CA THR A 124 13.01 -7.49 40.20
C THR A 124 12.19 -8.68 39.74
N VAL A 125 12.43 -9.85 40.32
CA VAL A 125 11.73 -11.09 40.03
C VAL A 125 11.01 -11.57 41.27
N GLN A 126 9.73 -11.89 41.09
CA GLN A 126 8.88 -12.51 42.11
C GLN A 126 8.25 -13.77 41.53
N ILE A 127 7.99 -14.77 42.37
CA ILE A 127 7.30 -16.00 41.96
C ILE A 127 5.91 -16.00 42.59
N GLY A 128 4.90 -16.34 41.80
CA GLY A 128 3.51 -16.39 42.23
C GLY A 128 2.82 -17.67 41.77
N MET A 129 1.64 -17.94 42.35
CA MET A 129 0.88 -19.16 42.02
C MET A 129 0.27 -19.14 40.62
N SER A 130 0.12 -17.98 40.00
CA SER A 130 -0.51 -17.80 38.70
C SER A 130 -0.14 -16.42 38.11
N CYS A 131 -0.55 -16.15 36.87
CA CYS A 131 -0.45 -14.82 36.25
C CYS A 131 -1.11 -13.70 37.09
N ALA A 132 -2.05 -14.02 37.99
CA ALA A 132 -2.73 -13.05 38.86
C ALA A 132 -2.05 -12.91 40.24
N GLY A 133 -0.97 -13.64 40.49
CA GLY A 133 -0.37 -13.77 41.82
C GLY A 133 -1.15 -14.73 42.72
N PRO A 134 -1.11 -14.55 44.06
CA PRO A 134 -0.31 -13.56 44.80
C PRO A 134 1.19 -13.77 44.58
N TRP A 135 1.97 -12.69 44.71
CA TRP A 135 3.41 -12.67 44.46
C TRP A 135 4.20 -12.81 45.77
N GLY A 136 5.16 -13.73 45.79
CA GLY A 136 6.00 -14.02 46.94
C GLY A 136 7.49 -13.99 46.59
N GLY A 137 8.30 -13.58 47.59
CA GLY A 137 9.73 -13.39 47.40
C GLY A 137 10.06 -12.19 46.50
N VAL A 138 11.28 -11.67 46.64
CA VAL A 138 11.86 -10.70 45.72
C VAL A 138 13.32 -11.07 45.53
N ALA A 139 13.68 -11.45 44.31
CA ALA A 139 15.06 -11.46 43.87
C ALA A 139 15.30 -10.19 43.06
N VAL A 140 16.30 -9.39 43.44
CA VAL A 140 16.76 -8.28 42.59
C VAL A 140 17.68 -8.87 41.55
N THR A 141 17.40 -8.56 40.29
CA THR A 141 18.15 -9.03 39.13
C THR A 141 18.82 -7.83 38.47
N GLY A 142 19.78 -8.08 37.59
CA GLY A 142 20.57 -7.03 36.97
C GLY A 142 19.77 -6.12 36.02
N PRO A 143 20.42 -5.50 35.02
CA PRO A 143 19.75 -4.63 34.06
C PRO A 143 18.78 -5.39 33.12
N SER A 144 18.82 -6.72 33.10
CA SER A 144 17.85 -7.58 32.44
C SER A 144 17.59 -8.87 33.24
N SER A 145 16.50 -9.54 32.90
CA SER A 145 16.10 -10.85 33.40
C SER A 145 15.47 -11.67 32.28
N THR A 146 15.95 -12.91 32.11
CA THR A 146 15.45 -13.81 31.06
C THR A 146 14.76 -15.00 31.69
N ALA A 147 13.48 -15.17 31.39
CA ALA A 147 12.76 -16.41 31.60
C ALA A 147 13.10 -17.40 30.48
N SER A 148 13.65 -18.56 30.82
CA SER A 148 14.05 -19.60 29.87
C SER A 148 13.35 -20.92 30.19
N PRO A 149 12.69 -21.56 29.21
CA PRO A 149 12.01 -22.83 29.43
C PRO A 149 13.03 -23.94 29.70
N SER A 150 12.66 -24.94 30.49
CA SER A 150 13.55 -26.10 30.72
C SER A 150 13.69 -26.99 29.49
N ILE A 151 12.65 -27.01 28.65
CA ILE A 151 12.59 -27.71 27.38
C ILE A 151 12.10 -26.69 26.35
N ASN A 152 12.82 -26.53 25.26
CA ASN A 152 12.29 -25.77 24.13
C ASN A 152 11.69 -26.76 23.12
N PRO A 153 10.36 -26.86 23.01
CA PRO A 153 9.71 -27.85 22.15
C PRO A 153 10.14 -27.65 20.69
N ALA A 154 10.34 -28.76 19.96
CA ALA A 154 10.68 -28.72 18.54
C ALA A 154 9.47 -28.29 17.68
N LEU A 155 9.71 -27.97 16.41
CA LEU A 155 8.62 -27.75 15.44
C LEU A 155 7.77 -29.01 15.30
N GLY A 156 6.44 -28.85 15.23
CA GLY A 156 5.50 -29.97 15.25
C GLY A 156 5.36 -30.73 16.58
N ASP A 157 5.98 -30.28 17.67
CA ASP A 157 5.83 -30.92 18.98
C ASP A 157 4.41 -30.68 19.56
N PRO A 158 3.61 -31.73 19.82
CA PRO A 158 2.25 -31.58 20.34
C PRO A 158 2.21 -31.01 21.76
N ASN A 159 3.31 -31.05 22.52
CA ASN A 159 3.40 -30.55 23.89
C ASN A 159 3.75 -29.06 23.95
N THR A 160 3.82 -28.36 22.80
CA THR A 160 4.18 -26.93 22.73
C THR A 160 3.36 -26.08 23.70
N SER A 161 2.05 -26.32 23.82
CA SER A 161 1.17 -25.57 24.73
C SER A 161 1.46 -25.77 26.22
N SER A 162 2.14 -26.86 26.60
CA SER A 162 2.50 -27.20 27.98
C SER A 162 3.99 -26.99 28.31
N GLU A 163 4.87 -26.99 27.32
CA GLU A 163 6.33 -26.91 27.52
C GLU A 163 6.90 -25.52 27.17
N ALA A 164 6.27 -24.80 26.24
CA ALA A 164 6.69 -23.45 25.89
C ALA A 164 6.36 -22.43 26.99
N LEU A 165 6.97 -21.25 26.90
CA LEU A 165 6.63 -20.14 27.78
C LEU A 165 5.35 -19.45 27.31
N GLN A 166 4.66 -18.84 28.27
CA GLN A 166 3.48 -18.04 28.02
C GLN A 166 3.67 -16.66 28.62
N LEU A 167 3.58 -15.63 27.79
CA LEU A 167 3.49 -14.24 28.24
C LEU A 167 2.06 -13.98 28.70
N CYS A 168 1.86 -13.69 29.98
CA CYS A 168 0.55 -13.38 30.51
C CYS A 168 0.11 -11.99 30.05
N GLN A 169 -1.02 -11.88 29.36
CA GLN A 169 -1.62 -10.62 28.93
C GLN A 169 -3.08 -10.51 29.39
N GLY A 170 -3.64 -9.30 29.42
CA GLY A 170 -4.99 -9.04 29.93
C GLY A 170 -6.12 -9.65 29.09
N ASN A 171 -5.83 -10.02 27.84
CA ASN A 171 -6.74 -10.64 26.87
C ASN A 171 -6.49 -12.15 26.66
N GLY A 172 -5.62 -12.77 27.47
CA GLY A 172 -5.21 -14.16 27.33
C GLY A 172 -3.69 -14.32 27.40
N ASN A 173 -3.22 -15.55 27.48
CA ASN A 173 -1.78 -15.84 27.48
C ASN A 173 -1.29 -16.05 26.05
N LEU A 174 -0.23 -15.35 25.66
CA LEU A 174 0.45 -15.58 24.39
C LEU A 174 1.51 -16.67 24.56
N THR A 175 1.33 -17.82 23.90
CA THR A 175 2.30 -18.93 23.93
C THR A 175 3.42 -18.66 22.93
N MET A 176 4.67 -18.76 23.37
CA MET A 176 5.85 -18.40 22.60
C MET A 176 6.97 -19.41 22.82
N ARG A 177 7.67 -19.77 21.73
CA ARG A 177 8.88 -20.59 21.82
C ARG A 177 10.08 -19.75 22.26
N GLY A 178 11.13 -20.44 22.69
CA GLY A 178 12.33 -19.80 23.20
C GLY A 178 12.13 -19.10 24.56
N SER A 179 12.90 -18.04 24.79
CA SER A 179 12.97 -17.33 26.06
C SER A 179 12.26 -15.98 26.00
N ILE A 180 11.87 -15.44 27.15
CA ILE A 180 11.29 -14.10 27.28
C ILE A 180 12.21 -13.27 28.18
N GLU A 181 12.77 -12.20 27.62
CA GLU A 181 13.65 -11.26 28.30
C GLU A 181 12.90 -9.97 28.64
N ALA A 182 13.05 -9.55 29.90
CA ALA A 182 12.73 -8.23 30.38
C ALA A 182 14.04 -7.42 30.48
N MET A 183 14.15 -6.30 29.75
CA MET A 183 15.39 -5.53 29.65
C MET A 183 15.14 -4.01 29.62
N TYR A 184 16.19 -3.23 29.89
CA TYR A 184 16.23 -1.81 29.53
C TYR A 184 16.97 -1.63 28.21
N ASN A 185 16.39 -0.86 27.29
CA ASN A 185 17.12 -0.47 26.07
C ASN A 185 18.14 0.64 26.36
N SER A 186 18.90 1.05 25.34
CA SER A 186 19.93 2.11 25.45
C SER A 186 19.39 3.48 25.89
N ALA A 187 18.09 3.72 25.74
CA ALA A 187 17.41 4.93 26.21
C ALA A 187 16.87 4.80 27.65
N GLY A 188 17.11 3.67 28.33
CA GLY A 188 16.63 3.41 29.69
C GLY A 188 15.14 3.06 29.76
N ALA A 189 14.50 2.73 28.64
CA ALA A 189 13.11 2.33 28.61
C ALA A 189 12.96 0.82 28.81
N ALA A 190 12.00 0.41 29.64
CA ALA A 190 11.70 -1.01 29.87
C ALA A 190 11.08 -1.65 28.62
N ARG A 191 11.59 -2.83 28.25
CA ARG A 191 11.22 -3.61 27.05
C ARG A 191 11.03 -5.08 27.39
N THR A 192 10.16 -5.70 26.61
CA THR A 192 9.94 -7.15 26.59
C THR A 192 10.40 -7.67 25.24
N VAL A 193 11.27 -8.68 25.24
CA VAL A 193 11.84 -9.27 24.03
C VAL A 193 11.67 -10.79 24.10
N ASN A 194 11.11 -11.39 23.06
CA ASN A 194 11.14 -12.84 22.88
C ASN A 194 12.41 -13.21 22.11
N LEU A 195 13.25 -14.04 22.72
CA LEU A 195 14.46 -14.61 22.13
C LEU A 195 14.12 -16.01 21.61
N VAL A 196 13.96 -16.14 20.30
CA VAL A 196 13.40 -17.35 19.66
C VAL A 196 14.40 -17.92 18.64
N PRO A 197 14.70 -19.23 18.67
CA PRO A 197 15.51 -19.88 17.63
C PRO A 197 14.97 -19.59 16.22
N LEU A 198 15.88 -19.38 15.26
CA LEU A 198 15.52 -18.93 13.91
C LEU A 198 14.37 -19.72 13.26
N GLU A 199 14.45 -21.05 13.21
CA GLU A 199 13.41 -21.85 12.55
C GLU A 199 12.06 -21.79 13.29
N GLN A 200 12.09 -21.63 14.62
CA GLN A 200 10.88 -21.43 15.42
C GLN A 200 10.24 -20.06 15.18
N TYR A 201 11.06 -19.02 14.97
CA TYR A 201 10.58 -17.72 14.55
C TYR A 201 9.92 -17.80 13.17
N VAL A 202 10.56 -18.47 12.21
CA VAL A 202 10.02 -18.63 10.85
C VAL A 202 8.68 -19.38 10.89
N SER A 203 8.53 -20.43 11.70
CA SER A 203 7.23 -21.09 11.93
C SER A 203 6.15 -20.17 12.49
N GLY A 204 6.52 -19.23 13.36
CA GLY A 204 5.58 -18.23 13.89
C GLY A 204 5.20 -17.14 12.87
N VAL A 205 5.94 -17.00 11.77
CA VAL A 205 5.70 -15.98 10.73
C VAL A 205 4.95 -16.55 9.53
N VAL A 206 5.43 -17.65 8.94
CA VAL A 206 4.92 -18.19 7.67
C VAL A 206 3.39 -18.33 7.61
N PRO A 207 2.69 -18.93 8.58
CA PRO A 207 1.23 -19.10 8.51
C PRO A 207 0.44 -17.80 8.63
N ASN A 208 1.06 -16.73 9.15
CA ASN A 208 0.46 -15.40 9.21
C ASN A 208 0.63 -14.62 7.91
N GLU A 209 1.56 -15.04 7.07
CA GLU A 209 1.85 -14.42 5.78
C GLU A 209 1.17 -15.16 4.63
N SER A 210 1.32 -16.48 4.59
CA SER A 210 0.74 -17.37 3.60
C SER A 210 -0.20 -18.37 4.26
N PRO A 211 -1.48 -18.45 3.85
CA PRO A 211 -2.43 -19.39 4.43
C PRO A 211 -1.94 -20.84 4.33
N SER A 212 -1.89 -21.56 5.45
CA SER A 212 -1.43 -22.97 5.46
C SER A 212 -2.16 -23.85 4.45
N SER A 213 -3.48 -23.63 4.30
CA SER A 213 -4.33 -24.31 3.31
C SER A 213 -3.80 -24.30 1.88
N TRP A 214 -3.02 -23.27 1.48
CA TRP A 214 -2.43 -23.18 0.14
C TRP A 214 -1.46 -24.33 -0.15
N GLY A 215 -0.80 -24.87 0.89
CA GLY A 215 0.08 -26.04 0.76
C GLY A 215 -0.62 -27.30 0.25
N THR A 216 -1.95 -27.36 0.34
CA THR A 216 -2.76 -28.50 -0.13
C THR A 216 -3.38 -28.28 -1.51
N VAL A 217 -3.21 -27.10 -2.10
CA VAL A 217 -3.80 -26.74 -3.39
C VAL A 217 -2.90 -27.21 -4.53
N GLY A 218 -3.53 -27.61 -5.64
CA GLY A 218 -2.85 -28.12 -6.82
C GLY A 218 -2.79 -29.64 -6.87
N GLY A 219 -2.36 -30.18 -8.02
CA GLY A 219 -2.12 -31.61 -8.18
C GLY A 219 -0.89 -32.08 -7.38
N ALA A 220 -0.54 -33.35 -7.53
CA ALA A 220 0.67 -33.92 -6.93
C ALA A 220 1.92 -33.14 -7.39
N GLY A 221 2.63 -32.58 -6.43
CA GLY A 221 3.86 -31.84 -6.59
C GLY A 221 5.07 -32.58 -5.99
N PRO A 222 6.20 -31.87 -5.80
CA PRO A 222 7.39 -32.42 -5.17
C PRO A 222 7.14 -32.87 -3.72
N GLN A 223 8.07 -33.65 -3.17
CA GLN A 223 8.10 -34.03 -1.74
C GLN A 223 6.84 -34.77 -1.24
N SER A 224 6.08 -35.40 -2.15
CA SER A 224 4.78 -36.02 -1.84
C SER A 224 3.73 -35.02 -1.30
N GLN A 225 3.90 -33.73 -1.61
CA GLN A 225 2.97 -32.66 -1.27
C GLN A 225 2.25 -32.15 -2.53
N ALA A 226 1.22 -31.34 -2.36
CA ALA A 226 0.60 -30.65 -3.49
C ALA A 226 1.52 -29.54 -4.02
N TRP A 227 1.32 -29.10 -5.26
CA TRP A 227 2.14 -28.04 -5.86
C TRP A 227 2.15 -26.75 -5.05
N GLY A 228 1.04 -26.37 -4.42
CA GLY A 228 0.95 -25.19 -3.57
C GLY A 228 1.89 -25.22 -2.35
N PHE A 229 2.39 -26.40 -1.95
CA PHE A 229 3.41 -26.52 -0.89
C PHE A 229 4.71 -25.79 -1.23
N GLN A 230 5.05 -25.67 -2.52
CA GLN A 230 6.23 -24.91 -2.96
C GLN A 230 6.11 -23.41 -2.64
N GLU A 231 4.90 -22.87 -2.51
CA GLU A 231 4.71 -21.48 -2.09
C GLU A 231 5.05 -21.29 -0.61
N LEU A 232 4.62 -22.20 0.27
CA LEU A 232 4.97 -22.16 1.69
C LEU A 232 6.48 -22.28 1.90
N GLU A 233 7.16 -23.11 1.11
CA GLU A 233 8.62 -23.20 1.11
C GLU A 233 9.30 -21.90 0.67
N ALA A 234 8.76 -21.25 -0.38
CA ALA A 234 9.27 -19.96 -0.84
C ALA A 234 9.07 -18.86 0.23
N GLN A 235 7.91 -18.85 0.90
CA GLN A 235 7.61 -17.94 2.01
C GLN A 235 8.54 -18.18 3.20
N ALA A 236 8.85 -19.43 3.54
CA ALA A 236 9.80 -19.75 4.61
C ALA A 236 11.21 -19.20 4.31
N VAL A 237 11.71 -19.40 3.08
CA VAL A 237 13.01 -18.85 2.66
C VAL A 237 13.00 -17.32 2.68
N ALA A 238 11.93 -16.68 2.20
CA ALA A 238 11.79 -15.22 2.21
C ALA A 238 11.73 -14.66 3.64
N ALA A 239 10.95 -15.24 4.54
CA ALA A 239 10.87 -14.81 5.94
C ALA A 239 12.21 -14.98 6.66
N ARG A 240 12.89 -16.12 6.47
CA ARG A 240 14.20 -16.40 7.06
C ARG A 240 15.28 -15.44 6.57
N SER A 241 15.34 -15.21 5.26
CA SER A 241 16.33 -14.30 4.68
C SER A 241 16.09 -12.86 5.14
N TYR A 242 14.83 -12.45 5.25
CA TYR A 242 14.46 -11.09 5.68
C TYR A 242 14.96 -10.76 7.09
N VAL A 243 14.73 -11.65 8.06
CA VAL A 243 15.23 -11.43 9.43
C VAL A 243 16.76 -11.55 9.52
N MET A 244 17.35 -12.49 8.78
CA MET A 244 18.80 -12.71 8.79
C MET A 244 19.61 -11.64 8.05
N ALA A 245 18.98 -10.85 7.17
CA ALA A 245 19.61 -9.69 6.56
C ALA A 245 19.93 -8.58 7.58
N GLY A 246 19.33 -8.61 8.78
CA GLY A 246 19.66 -7.70 9.88
C GLY A 246 19.28 -6.23 9.63
N ILE A 247 18.48 -5.95 8.61
CA ILE A 247 18.06 -4.57 8.25
C ILE A 247 16.98 -4.00 9.18
N LEU A 248 16.36 -4.86 9.99
CA LEU A 248 15.16 -4.55 10.76
C LEU A 248 15.42 -3.92 12.12
N SER A 249 16.68 -3.90 12.58
CA SER A 249 17.15 -3.40 13.89
C SER A 249 16.15 -2.44 14.56
N TYR A 250 15.26 -2.98 15.38
CA TYR A 250 14.17 -2.24 15.99
C TYR A 250 14.67 -1.55 17.25
N GLY A 251 14.72 -0.22 17.18
CA GLY A 251 15.20 0.63 18.28
C GLY A 251 16.65 0.35 18.72
N GLY A 252 17.42 -0.39 17.92
CA GLY A 252 18.80 -0.81 18.23
C GLY A 252 18.94 -1.89 19.30
N TYR A 253 17.86 -2.60 19.67
CA TYR A 253 17.88 -3.62 20.72
C TYR A 253 17.20 -4.94 20.36
N ALA A 254 16.47 -5.00 19.24
CA ALA A 254 15.81 -6.20 18.76
C ALA A 254 16.01 -6.33 17.25
N ASP A 255 16.02 -7.55 16.73
CA ASP A 255 16.09 -7.82 15.30
C ASP A 255 14.81 -7.35 14.63
N THR A 256 13.64 -7.60 15.24
CA THR A 256 12.33 -7.25 14.68
C THR A 256 11.31 -6.97 15.78
N CYS A 257 10.06 -6.70 15.40
CA CYS A 257 8.95 -6.49 16.32
C CYS A 257 7.79 -7.46 16.06
N ASP A 258 6.78 -7.44 16.92
CA ASP A 258 5.53 -8.17 16.77
C ASP A 258 4.59 -7.47 15.74
N LEU A 259 3.28 -7.60 15.91
CA LEU A 259 2.20 -7.13 15.00
C LEU A 259 2.29 -5.67 14.53
N SER A 260 3.12 -4.85 15.17
CA SER A 260 3.36 -3.47 14.75
C SER A 260 4.25 -3.33 13.51
N CYS A 261 5.02 -4.36 13.12
CA CYS A 261 5.83 -4.37 11.90
C CYS A 261 6.00 -5.75 11.26
N GLN A 262 5.89 -6.83 12.02
CA GLN A 262 5.94 -8.20 11.52
C GLN A 262 4.73 -8.97 12.04
N THR A 263 4.16 -9.87 11.25
CA THR A 263 2.98 -10.65 11.68
C THR A 263 3.32 -11.81 12.64
N TYR A 264 4.14 -11.58 13.66
CA TYR A 264 4.55 -12.60 14.64
C TYR A 264 3.58 -12.69 15.83
N GLN A 265 2.95 -13.85 16.01
CA GLN A 265 1.97 -14.13 17.08
C GLN A 265 2.37 -15.32 17.96
N GLY A 266 3.68 -15.56 18.11
CA GLY A 266 4.18 -16.76 18.78
C GLY A 266 3.67 -18.02 18.08
N THR A 267 3.08 -18.95 18.84
CA THR A 267 2.63 -20.25 18.32
C THR A 267 1.15 -20.27 17.89
N LEU A 268 0.44 -19.14 17.90
CA LEU A 268 -1.02 -19.12 17.76
C LEU A 268 -1.52 -19.73 16.45
N ASN A 269 -0.83 -19.45 15.35
CA ASN A 269 -1.20 -19.89 14.00
C ASN A 269 -0.23 -20.91 13.40
N GLU A 270 0.68 -21.49 14.22
CA GLU A 270 1.54 -22.58 13.75
C GLU A 270 0.69 -23.74 13.21
N ASP A 271 1.07 -24.27 12.04
CA ASP A 271 0.37 -25.34 11.35
C ASP A 271 1.39 -26.41 10.94
N PRO A 272 1.10 -27.72 11.13
CA PRO A 272 2.02 -28.79 10.75
C PRO A 272 2.49 -28.74 9.29
N LEU A 273 1.66 -28.21 8.38
CA LEU A 273 2.00 -28.09 6.96
C LEU A 273 2.99 -26.95 6.71
N THR A 274 2.82 -25.80 7.37
CA THR A 274 3.81 -24.71 7.29
C THR A 274 5.09 -25.08 8.01
N ASP A 275 5.01 -25.76 9.17
CA ASP A 275 6.18 -26.28 9.90
C ASP A 275 6.98 -27.26 9.03
N ALA A 276 6.31 -28.11 8.25
CA ALA A 276 6.97 -29.01 7.31
C ALA A 276 7.74 -28.24 6.22
N ALA A 277 7.18 -27.14 5.70
CA ALA A 277 7.85 -26.28 4.71
C ALA A 277 9.02 -25.48 5.30
N VAL A 278 8.90 -25.04 6.56
CA VAL A 278 10.00 -24.43 7.31
C VAL A 278 11.13 -25.44 7.49
N ASN A 279 10.81 -26.67 7.91
CA ASN A 279 11.80 -27.71 8.14
C ASN A 279 12.46 -28.22 6.84
N SER A 280 11.72 -28.31 5.72
CA SER A 280 12.29 -28.72 4.43
C SER A 280 13.25 -27.68 3.84
N THR A 281 13.10 -26.41 4.24
CA THR A 281 13.94 -25.28 3.81
C THR A 281 14.87 -24.75 4.91
N ALA A 282 15.03 -25.50 6.00
CA ALA A 282 15.78 -25.05 7.18
C ALA A 282 17.19 -24.57 6.81
N GLY A 283 17.57 -23.39 7.31
CA GLY A 283 18.85 -22.77 7.02
C GLY A 283 19.04 -22.26 5.59
N GLN A 284 18.06 -22.35 4.69
CA GLN A 284 18.17 -21.78 3.34
C GLN A 284 17.76 -20.32 3.31
N VAL A 285 18.61 -19.49 2.70
CA VAL A 285 18.41 -18.04 2.53
C VAL A 285 18.80 -17.58 1.13
N MET A 286 18.32 -16.41 0.73
CA MET A 286 18.80 -15.71 -0.47
C MET A 286 20.02 -14.88 -0.10
N GLU A 287 21.09 -15.01 -0.88
CA GLU A 287 22.38 -14.37 -0.63
C GLU A 287 22.85 -13.57 -1.84
N PHE A 288 23.30 -12.34 -1.61
CA PHE A 288 23.99 -11.55 -2.64
C PHE A 288 25.40 -12.09 -2.92
N PRO A 289 25.95 -11.86 -4.12
CA PRO A 289 27.36 -12.07 -4.38
C PRO A 289 28.22 -11.42 -3.29
N GLY A 290 28.99 -12.22 -2.56
CA GLY A 290 29.84 -11.76 -1.47
C GLY A 290 29.42 -12.17 -0.06
N GLY A 291 28.40 -13.02 0.12
CA GLY A 291 28.08 -13.62 1.42
C GLY A 291 27.00 -12.90 2.23
N ALA A 292 26.46 -11.78 1.73
CA ALA A 292 25.47 -11.00 2.47
C ALA A 292 24.07 -11.56 2.25
N VAL A 293 23.37 -11.90 3.33
CA VAL A 293 21.96 -12.33 3.26
C VAL A 293 21.10 -11.17 2.76
N ALA A 294 20.23 -11.47 1.80
CA ALA A 294 19.39 -10.49 1.13
C ALA A 294 18.14 -10.17 1.95
N ALA A 295 17.79 -8.89 2.05
CA ALA A 295 16.55 -8.43 2.65
C ALA A 295 15.35 -8.71 1.72
N THR A 296 14.88 -9.94 1.74
CA THR A 296 13.80 -10.48 0.89
C THR A 296 12.42 -9.99 1.34
N GLN A 297 12.08 -8.76 0.98
CA GLN A 297 10.74 -8.24 1.17
C GLN A 297 9.69 -9.07 0.41
N TYR A 298 8.46 -9.03 0.88
CA TYR A 298 7.33 -9.70 0.25
C TYR A 298 6.03 -8.94 0.55
N SER A 299 5.01 -9.14 -0.27
CA SER A 299 3.70 -8.49 -0.11
C SER A 299 2.57 -9.42 -0.53
N ALA A 300 1.34 -9.12 -0.10
CA ALA A 300 0.17 -9.93 -0.44
C ALA A 300 0.06 -10.15 -1.97
N SER A 301 0.12 -9.08 -2.74
CA SER A 301 0.00 -9.17 -4.20
C SER A 301 0.81 -8.08 -4.88
N THR A 302 1.55 -8.46 -5.92
CA THR A 302 2.37 -7.53 -6.70
C THR A 302 1.51 -6.70 -7.64
N GLY A 303 0.35 -7.22 -8.05
CA GLY A 303 -0.51 -6.60 -9.06
C GLY A 303 -0.14 -6.98 -10.49
N GLY A 304 0.75 -7.97 -10.66
CA GLY A 304 1.25 -8.42 -11.96
C GLY A 304 2.67 -7.95 -12.30
N TYR A 305 3.27 -7.11 -11.46
CA TYR A 305 4.65 -6.64 -11.62
C TYR A 305 5.25 -6.21 -10.29
N THR A 306 6.49 -6.60 -10.00
CA THR A 306 7.17 -6.16 -8.78
C THR A 306 7.71 -4.73 -8.90
N ALA A 307 7.71 -4.02 -7.79
CA ALA A 307 8.35 -2.71 -7.67
C ALA A 307 9.88 -2.90 -7.60
N PRO A 308 10.66 -2.14 -8.40
CA PRO A 308 12.12 -2.21 -8.35
C PRO A 308 12.65 -1.67 -7.01
N GLY A 309 13.83 -2.11 -6.60
CA GLY A 309 14.47 -1.63 -5.37
C GLY A 309 15.80 -2.33 -5.16
N ALA A 310 15.92 -3.06 -4.05
CA ALA A 310 17.06 -3.96 -3.82
C ALA A 310 17.17 -5.07 -4.89
N PHE A 311 16.03 -5.43 -5.49
CA PHE A 311 15.94 -6.39 -6.58
C PHE A 311 15.37 -5.72 -7.84
N PRO A 312 15.69 -6.21 -9.04
CA PRO A 312 15.08 -5.74 -10.28
C PRO A 312 13.55 -5.92 -10.26
N GLY A 313 12.83 -4.99 -10.87
CA GLY A 313 11.39 -5.16 -11.13
C GLY A 313 11.18 -6.27 -12.16
N VAL A 314 10.34 -7.26 -11.87
CA VAL A 314 10.03 -8.39 -12.74
C VAL A 314 8.52 -8.55 -12.96
N PRO A 315 8.09 -8.97 -14.18
CA PRO A 315 6.72 -9.37 -14.40
C PRO A 315 6.33 -10.52 -13.47
N ASP A 316 5.14 -10.43 -12.89
CA ASP A 316 4.59 -11.45 -12.00
C ASP A 316 3.31 -12.04 -12.59
N THR A 317 3.47 -12.94 -13.56
CA THR A 317 2.33 -13.59 -14.22
C THR A 317 1.59 -14.56 -13.30
N GLY A 318 2.19 -14.97 -12.18
CA GLY A 318 1.54 -15.82 -11.19
C GLY A 318 0.49 -15.05 -10.39
N ASP A 319 0.61 -13.72 -10.28
CA ASP A 319 -0.22 -12.91 -9.38
C ASP A 319 -1.72 -12.95 -9.74
N SER A 320 -2.07 -13.22 -10.99
CA SER A 320 -3.47 -13.36 -11.44
C SER A 320 -4.05 -14.77 -11.21
N VAL A 321 -3.46 -15.58 -10.34
CA VAL A 321 -3.89 -16.97 -10.08
C VAL A 321 -5.34 -17.06 -9.60
N CYS A 322 -6.00 -18.15 -9.99
CA CYS A 322 -7.28 -18.56 -9.46
C CYS A 322 -7.20 -19.96 -8.86
N VAL A 323 -7.70 -20.11 -7.63
CA VAL A 323 -7.82 -21.38 -6.90
C VAL A 323 -9.31 -21.66 -6.64
N ALA A 324 -9.73 -22.92 -6.77
CA ALA A 324 -11.12 -23.41 -6.68
C ALA A 324 -12.18 -22.41 -6.15
N GLY A 325 -12.71 -21.57 -7.06
CA GLY A 325 -13.81 -20.64 -6.78
C GLY A 325 -13.43 -19.19 -6.41
N ALA A 326 -12.14 -18.86 -6.30
CA ALA A 326 -11.67 -17.50 -6.04
C ALA A 326 -10.37 -17.19 -6.82
N CYS A 327 -10.32 -16.02 -7.45
CA CYS A 327 -9.09 -15.46 -7.99
C CYS A 327 -8.46 -14.52 -6.98
N ASN A 328 -7.16 -14.22 -7.13
CA ASN A 328 -6.49 -13.21 -6.31
C ASN A 328 -7.32 -11.90 -6.32
N PRO A 329 -7.97 -11.53 -5.20
CA PRO A 329 -8.84 -10.35 -5.14
C PRO A 329 -8.07 -9.03 -5.08
N ASN A 330 -6.74 -9.12 -5.08
CA ASN A 330 -5.84 -8.00 -5.00
C ASN A 330 -5.10 -7.75 -6.32
N HIS A 331 -5.14 -8.69 -7.28
CA HIS A 331 -4.50 -8.49 -8.58
C HIS A 331 -4.99 -7.20 -9.26
N THR A 332 -6.31 -7.01 -9.22
CA THR A 332 -7.01 -5.77 -9.61
C THR A 332 -8.03 -5.40 -8.53
N TRP A 333 -8.21 -4.11 -8.27
CA TRP A 333 -9.20 -3.61 -7.33
C TRP A 333 -9.77 -2.27 -7.76
N THR A 334 -10.92 -1.91 -7.19
CA THR A 334 -11.52 -0.58 -7.31
C THR A 334 -11.74 0.00 -5.92
N ALA A 335 -11.60 1.31 -5.77
CA ALA A 335 -11.91 2.02 -4.53
C ALA A 335 -12.65 3.33 -4.82
N SER A 336 -13.44 3.80 -3.86
CA SER A 336 -14.12 5.10 -3.92
C SER A 336 -13.84 5.84 -2.62
N VAL A 337 -13.15 6.98 -2.70
CA VAL A 337 -12.75 7.78 -1.55
C VAL A 337 -13.58 9.06 -1.53
N PRO A 338 -14.28 9.38 -0.43
CA PRO A 338 -14.96 10.67 -0.29
C PRO A 338 -13.98 11.84 -0.42
N VAL A 339 -14.36 12.88 -1.16
CA VAL A 339 -13.55 14.12 -1.25
C VAL A 339 -13.32 14.71 0.14
N SER A 340 -14.30 14.62 1.03
CA SER A 340 -14.17 15.04 2.43
C SER A 340 -13.10 14.27 3.22
N ALA A 341 -12.83 13.01 2.87
CA ALA A 341 -11.74 12.25 3.49
C ALA A 341 -10.37 12.75 3.01
N ILE A 342 -10.27 13.14 1.73
CA ILE A 342 -9.06 13.75 1.17
C ILE A 342 -8.83 15.14 1.79
N ASP A 343 -9.86 15.97 1.84
CA ASP A 343 -9.80 17.30 2.48
C ASP A 343 -9.40 17.18 3.97
N ALA A 344 -9.89 16.16 4.68
CA ALA A 344 -9.53 15.90 6.07
C ALA A 344 -8.09 15.40 6.25
N ALA A 345 -7.59 14.57 5.33
CA ALA A 345 -6.21 14.07 5.35
C ALA A 345 -5.20 15.18 5.03
N TRP A 346 -5.59 16.17 4.21
CA TRP A 346 -4.75 17.33 3.89
C TRP A 346 -5.53 18.66 4.02
N PRO A 347 -5.81 19.14 5.26
CA PRO A 347 -6.65 20.32 5.51
C PRO A 347 -6.17 21.60 4.82
N GLN A 348 -4.86 21.66 4.59
CA GLN A 348 -4.20 22.75 3.89
C GLN A 348 -4.66 22.92 2.44
N LEU A 349 -5.19 21.88 1.78
CA LEU A 349 -5.77 21.99 0.43
C LEU A 349 -6.94 22.98 0.37
N GLY A 350 -7.69 23.15 1.47
CA GLY A 350 -9.06 23.62 1.38
C GLY A 350 -9.93 22.51 0.81
N THR A 351 -10.64 22.78 -0.28
CA THR A 351 -11.43 21.76 -0.99
C THR A 351 -10.65 21.24 -2.19
N LEU A 352 -10.57 19.91 -2.33
CA LEU A 352 -9.99 19.27 -3.52
C LEU A 352 -10.69 19.75 -4.79
N GLN A 353 -9.90 20.02 -5.82
CA GLN A 353 -10.36 20.47 -7.14
C GLN A 353 -9.96 19.48 -8.23
N SER A 354 -8.73 18.94 -8.17
CA SER A 354 -8.28 17.89 -9.08
C SER A 354 -7.11 17.10 -8.50
N ILE A 355 -6.82 15.96 -9.15
CA ILE A 355 -5.68 15.09 -8.84
C ILE A 355 -4.88 14.92 -10.12
N SER A 356 -3.56 15.09 -10.05
CA SER A 356 -2.64 14.77 -11.14
C SER A 356 -1.59 13.78 -10.67
N ILE A 357 -1.37 12.71 -11.44
CA ILE A 357 -0.27 11.78 -11.24
C ILE A 357 0.93 12.33 -12.01
N THR A 358 1.98 12.70 -11.30
CA THR A 358 3.15 13.41 -11.87
C THR A 358 4.34 12.48 -12.13
N GLY A 359 4.33 11.27 -11.57
CA GLY A 359 5.40 10.30 -11.77
C GLY A 359 4.95 8.86 -11.54
N ARG A 360 5.55 7.94 -12.31
CA ARG A 360 5.40 6.50 -12.12
C ARG A 360 6.73 5.78 -12.26
N ASN A 361 6.80 4.55 -11.74
CA ASN A 361 8.04 3.78 -11.73
C ASN A 361 8.39 3.11 -13.07
N GLY A 362 7.46 3.05 -14.03
CA GLY A 362 7.66 2.52 -15.38
C GLY A 362 7.31 1.02 -15.57
N TYR A 363 6.71 0.36 -14.57
CA TYR A 363 6.52 -1.09 -14.58
C TYR A 363 5.05 -1.52 -14.55
N GLY A 364 4.57 -2.11 -15.65
CA GLY A 364 3.20 -2.61 -15.78
C GLY A 364 2.19 -1.57 -16.27
N ASP A 365 0.91 -1.89 -16.11
CA ASP A 365 -0.25 -1.06 -16.50
C ASP A 365 -0.15 0.38 -15.99
N TRP A 366 -0.57 1.30 -16.86
CA TRP A 366 -0.50 2.75 -16.69
C TRP A 366 0.92 3.33 -16.52
N GLY A 367 1.96 2.52 -16.68
CA GLY A 367 3.33 2.90 -16.33
C GLY A 367 3.69 2.59 -14.88
N GLY A 368 2.88 1.81 -14.17
CA GLY A 368 3.18 1.24 -12.85
C GLY A 368 2.81 2.11 -11.65
N ARG A 369 3.47 1.85 -10.52
CA ARG A 369 3.23 2.49 -9.22
C ARG A 369 3.48 3.98 -9.26
N VAL A 370 2.63 4.75 -8.57
CA VAL A 370 2.66 6.21 -8.51
C VAL A 370 3.81 6.67 -7.62
N THR A 371 4.87 7.22 -8.22
CA THR A 371 6.02 7.75 -7.49
C THR A 371 5.82 9.21 -7.08
N GLY A 372 4.94 9.92 -7.78
CA GLY A 372 4.61 11.31 -7.48
C GLY A 372 3.21 11.68 -7.95
N MET A 373 2.55 12.54 -7.19
CA MET A 373 1.26 13.12 -7.52
C MET A 373 1.09 14.50 -6.89
N THR A 374 0.19 15.29 -7.45
CA THR A 374 -0.22 16.59 -6.93
C THR A 374 -1.73 16.63 -6.76
N LEU A 375 -2.17 16.96 -5.55
CA LEU A 375 -3.54 17.33 -5.23
C LEU A 375 -3.68 18.84 -5.39
N PHE A 376 -4.64 19.27 -6.21
CA PHE A 376 -4.94 20.69 -6.40
C PHE A 376 -6.12 21.06 -5.53
N GLY A 377 -5.94 22.05 -4.66
CA GLY A 377 -6.94 22.49 -3.70
C GLY A 377 -7.28 23.97 -3.86
N SER A 378 -8.43 24.36 -3.33
CA SER A 378 -8.91 25.75 -3.38
C SER A 378 -7.99 26.77 -2.71
N ASN A 379 -7.18 26.33 -1.74
CA ASN A 379 -6.25 27.19 -1.01
C ASN A 379 -4.81 27.04 -1.50
N GLN A 380 -4.35 25.79 -1.64
CA GLN A 380 -3.02 25.47 -2.13
C GLN A 380 -2.99 24.06 -2.74
N ASN A 381 -1.93 23.79 -3.50
CA ASN A 381 -1.63 22.46 -4.02
C ASN A 381 -0.73 21.69 -3.05
N VAL A 382 -0.90 20.39 -2.97
CA VAL A 382 -0.07 19.49 -2.15
C VAL A 382 0.56 18.44 -3.06
N SER A 383 1.89 18.32 -3.04
CA SER A 383 2.60 17.26 -3.76
C SER A 383 3.04 16.18 -2.78
N LEU A 384 2.86 14.91 -3.17
CA LEU A 384 3.13 13.75 -2.34
C LEU A 384 3.45 12.52 -3.20
N THR A 385 3.88 11.43 -2.55
CA THR A 385 4.06 10.12 -3.19
C THR A 385 2.74 9.36 -3.25
N GLY A 386 2.63 8.40 -4.18
CA GLY A 386 1.47 7.52 -4.26
C GLY A 386 1.31 6.65 -3.02
N ASP A 387 2.41 6.18 -2.44
CA ASP A 387 2.44 5.43 -1.18
C ASP A 387 1.89 6.27 -0.01
N GLY A 388 2.36 7.51 0.14
CA GLY A 388 1.85 8.42 1.16
C GLY A 388 0.35 8.71 1.01
N PHE A 389 -0.14 8.84 -0.22
CA PHE A 389 -1.57 9.00 -0.50
C PHE A 389 -2.37 7.74 -0.14
N SER A 390 -1.86 6.58 -0.56
CA SER A 390 -2.51 5.28 -0.38
C SER A 390 -2.60 4.90 1.09
N GLY A 391 -1.50 5.04 1.83
CA GLY A 391 -1.45 4.78 3.26
C GLY A 391 -2.37 5.70 4.07
N ALA A 392 -2.45 6.99 3.71
CA ALA A 392 -3.32 7.95 4.39
C ALA A 392 -4.82 7.65 4.17
N LEU A 393 -5.19 7.06 3.04
CA LEU A 393 -6.59 6.81 2.65
C LEU A 393 -7.00 5.34 2.71
N GLY A 394 -6.08 4.44 3.11
CA GLY A 394 -6.33 3.01 3.19
C GLY A 394 -6.54 2.33 1.83
N LEU A 395 -5.91 2.84 0.76
CA LEU A 395 -5.86 2.12 -0.52
C LEU A 395 -4.92 0.92 -0.42
N LYS A 396 -5.18 -0.13 -1.20
CA LYS A 396 -4.40 -1.37 -1.13
C LYS A 396 -2.94 -1.20 -1.57
N SER A 397 -2.66 -0.28 -2.48
CA SER A 397 -1.31 -0.03 -3.00
C SER A 397 -1.21 1.36 -3.62
N ASP A 398 0.02 1.78 -3.88
CA ASP A 398 0.36 2.95 -4.70
C ASP A 398 0.28 2.68 -6.21
N TRP A 399 -0.16 1.49 -6.63
CA TRP A 399 -0.42 1.18 -8.03
C TRP A 399 -1.88 1.44 -8.37
N PHE A 400 -2.20 2.69 -8.65
CA PHE A 400 -3.54 3.08 -9.04
C PHE A 400 -3.58 4.08 -10.20
N SER A 401 -4.77 4.22 -10.75
CA SER A 401 -5.19 5.35 -11.56
C SER A 401 -6.53 5.86 -11.04
N THR A 402 -6.74 7.17 -11.13
CA THR A 402 -8.08 7.72 -10.96
C THR A 402 -8.94 7.27 -12.13
N THR A 403 -10.16 6.85 -11.85
CA THR A 403 -11.21 6.68 -12.85
C THR A 403 -12.18 7.81 -12.69
N THR A 404 -12.43 8.55 -13.76
CA THR A 404 -13.45 9.58 -13.71
C THR A 404 -14.74 9.04 -14.30
N THR A 405 -15.73 8.82 -13.43
CA THR A 405 -17.09 8.51 -13.86
C THR A 405 -17.66 9.74 -14.54
N LEU A 406 -18.00 9.61 -15.82
CA LEU A 406 -18.63 10.69 -16.55
C LEU A 406 -20.00 10.99 -15.92
N THR A 407 -20.24 12.24 -15.54
CA THR A 407 -21.52 12.71 -14.98
C THR A 407 -22.58 12.93 -16.08
N GLY A 408 -22.20 12.79 -17.35
CA GLY A 408 -23.08 12.76 -18.53
C GLY A 408 -22.42 12.05 -19.73
N PRO A 409 -23.15 11.81 -20.82
CA PRO A 409 -22.59 11.23 -22.05
C PRO A 409 -21.35 11.97 -22.55
N ALA A 410 -20.28 11.23 -22.85
CA ALA A 410 -19.14 11.76 -23.58
C ALA A 410 -19.56 12.17 -25.00
N VAL A 411 -19.25 13.40 -25.38
CA VAL A 411 -19.60 13.97 -26.70
C VAL A 411 -18.37 14.40 -27.50
N THR A 412 -17.23 14.54 -26.85
CA THR A 412 -15.99 14.95 -27.50
C THR A 412 -14.78 14.36 -26.78
N MET A 413 -13.71 14.14 -27.53
CA MET A 413 -12.40 13.81 -27.00
C MET A 413 -11.32 14.52 -27.83
N VAL A 414 -10.31 15.09 -27.16
CA VAL A 414 -9.20 15.81 -27.82
C VAL A 414 -7.89 15.42 -27.15
N SER A 415 -6.88 15.08 -27.94
CA SER A 415 -5.54 14.74 -27.44
C SER A 415 -4.77 15.98 -26.97
N SER A 416 -3.86 15.79 -26.01
CA SER A 416 -2.83 16.78 -25.71
C SER A 416 -1.93 16.99 -26.94
N PRO A 417 -1.32 18.19 -27.11
CA PRO A 417 -0.42 18.46 -28.24
C PRO A 417 0.77 17.49 -28.35
N ASP A 418 1.23 16.93 -27.24
CA ASP A 418 2.33 15.94 -27.21
C ASP A 418 1.86 14.48 -27.37
N GLY A 419 0.54 14.25 -27.43
CA GLY A 419 -0.06 12.94 -27.65
C GLY A 419 0.03 11.98 -26.47
N ARG A 420 0.49 12.43 -25.30
CA ARG A 420 0.66 11.61 -24.09
C ARG A 420 -0.56 11.59 -23.19
N GLY A 421 -1.54 12.46 -23.46
CA GLY A 421 -2.79 12.56 -22.74
C GLY A 421 -3.95 12.95 -23.65
N TYR A 422 -5.15 12.98 -23.08
CA TYR A 422 -6.35 13.45 -23.75
C TYR A 422 -7.40 13.94 -22.75
N TRP A 423 -8.25 14.85 -23.19
CA TRP A 423 -9.46 15.26 -22.48
C TRP A 423 -10.69 14.60 -23.10
N VAL A 424 -11.64 14.21 -22.27
CA VAL A 424 -13.00 13.84 -22.66
C VAL A 424 -13.95 14.91 -22.14
N GLY A 425 -14.80 15.44 -23.02
CA GLY A 425 -15.85 16.38 -22.67
C GLY A 425 -17.22 15.71 -22.65
N GLY A 426 -17.96 15.90 -21.56
CA GLY A 426 -19.35 15.49 -21.40
C GLY A 426 -20.34 16.52 -21.95
N ASN A 427 -21.55 16.07 -22.31
CA ASN A 427 -22.61 16.97 -22.80
C ASN A 427 -23.08 18.02 -21.78
N ASN A 428 -22.84 17.76 -20.49
CA ASN A 428 -23.08 18.67 -19.37
C ASN A 428 -21.93 19.66 -19.13
N GLY A 429 -20.88 19.62 -19.97
CA GLY A 429 -19.71 20.47 -19.82
C GLY A 429 -18.65 19.94 -18.86
N GLY A 430 -18.83 18.71 -18.33
CA GLY A 430 -17.81 17.99 -17.58
C GLY A 430 -16.55 17.74 -18.39
N ILE A 431 -15.38 18.03 -17.81
CA ILE A 431 -14.08 17.72 -18.41
C ILE A 431 -13.35 16.68 -17.59
N TYR A 432 -12.83 15.68 -18.28
CA TYR A 432 -12.14 14.54 -17.70
C TYR A 432 -10.79 14.38 -18.39
N SER A 433 -9.72 14.45 -17.62
CA SER A 433 -8.36 14.43 -18.16
C SER A 433 -7.74 13.05 -17.95
N PHE A 434 -7.03 12.56 -18.96
CA PHE A 434 -6.38 11.25 -18.99
C PHE A 434 -4.93 11.39 -19.47
N GLY A 435 -4.05 10.48 -19.03
CA GLY A 435 -2.62 10.59 -19.29
C GLY A 435 -2.01 11.77 -18.55
N ASP A 436 -1.21 12.60 -19.22
CA ASP A 436 -0.62 13.82 -18.68
C ASP A 436 -1.42 15.10 -19.00
N ALA A 437 -2.61 14.96 -19.59
CA ALA A 437 -3.52 16.07 -19.84
C ALA A 437 -3.88 16.76 -18.51
N SER A 438 -3.61 18.06 -18.42
CA SER A 438 -3.89 18.85 -17.21
C SER A 438 -5.32 19.36 -17.20
N PHE A 439 -6.02 19.23 -16.08
CA PHE A 439 -7.36 19.77 -15.91
C PHE A 439 -7.32 21.29 -15.72
N GLN A 440 -7.93 22.05 -16.62
CA GLN A 440 -7.92 23.52 -16.62
C GLN A 440 -9.24 24.16 -16.17
N GLY A 441 -10.23 23.33 -15.81
CA GLY A 441 -11.58 23.75 -15.42
C GLY A 441 -12.69 23.01 -16.17
N SER A 442 -13.93 23.20 -15.74
CA SER A 442 -15.11 22.50 -16.27
C SER A 442 -16.33 23.42 -16.25
N ALA A 443 -17.25 23.20 -17.18
CA ALA A 443 -18.56 23.87 -17.18
C ALA A 443 -19.62 23.05 -16.42
N ASP A 444 -19.27 21.87 -15.89
CA ASP A 444 -20.16 21.08 -15.04
C ASP A 444 -20.59 21.87 -13.79
N GLY A 445 -21.85 21.72 -13.41
CA GLY A 445 -22.48 22.52 -12.35
C GLY A 445 -22.98 23.91 -12.79
N LEU A 446 -22.65 24.37 -14.00
CA LEU A 446 -23.29 25.56 -14.58
C LEU A 446 -24.65 25.20 -15.20
N ALA A 447 -25.62 26.12 -15.09
CA ALA A 447 -26.87 26.01 -15.82
C ALA A 447 -26.66 26.32 -17.31
N LEU A 448 -26.29 25.31 -18.09
CA LEU A 448 -26.08 25.47 -19.53
C LEU A 448 -27.40 25.68 -20.27
N ALA A 449 -27.46 26.68 -21.15
CA ALA A 449 -28.64 26.90 -22.00
C ALA A 449 -28.85 25.75 -23.00
N ARG A 450 -27.76 25.13 -23.46
CA ARG A 450 -27.72 23.99 -24.36
C ARG A 450 -26.54 23.07 -24.02
N PRO A 451 -26.61 21.77 -24.37
CA PRO A 451 -25.53 20.82 -24.12
C PRO A 451 -24.28 21.17 -24.92
N VAL A 452 -23.12 20.83 -24.35
CA VAL A 452 -21.81 20.82 -25.04
C VAL A 452 -21.84 19.79 -26.17
N VAL A 453 -21.23 20.15 -27.30
CA VAL A 453 -21.14 19.31 -28.52
C VAL A 453 -19.72 19.18 -29.06
N GLY A 454 -18.76 19.97 -28.56
CA GLY A 454 -17.39 19.94 -29.05
C GLY A 454 -16.39 20.63 -28.12
N MET A 455 -15.11 20.37 -28.38
CA MET A 455 -13.97 20.94 -27.67
C MET A 455 -12.83 21.21 -28.65
N ALA A 456 -12.02 22.23 -28.37
CA ALA A 456 -10.70 22.41 -28.99
C ALA A 456 -9.68 22.88 -27.95
N VAL A 457 -8.40 22.58 -28.17
CA VAL A 457 -7.30 22.83 -27.23
C VAL A 457 -6.38 23.93 -27.78
N THR A 458 -5.77 24.74 -26.90
CA THR A 458 -4.75 25.71 -27.29
C THR A 458 -3.50 24.99 -27.82
N PRO A 459 -2.73 25.60 -28.76
CA PRO A 459 -1.56 24.94 -29.35
C PRO A 459 -0.50 24.50 -28.32
N ASP A 460 -0.41 25.16 -27.17
CA ASP A 460 0.52 24.82 -26.10
C ASP A 460 -0.04 23.83 -25.06
N GLY A 461 -1.31 23.45 -25.19
CA GLY A 461 -1.97 22.48 -24.32
C GLY A 461 -2.33 23.01 -22.94
N ARG A 462 -2.18 24.32 -22.69
CA ARG A 462 -2.43 24.95 -21.39
C ARG A 462 -3.86 25.44 -21.20
N GLY A 463 -4.70 25.32 -22.23
CA GLY A 463 -6.10 25.74 -22.19
C GLY A 463 -6.95 25.00 -23.22
N TYR A 464 -8.27 25.13 -23.05
CA TYR A 464 -9.24 24.59 -24.01
C TYR A 464 -10.54 25.38 -24.02
N TRP A 465 -11.25 25.27 -25.13
CA TRP A 465 -12.60 25.76 -25.33
C TRP A 465 -13.60 24.62 -25.36
N LEU A 466 -14.77 24.85 -24.79
CA LEU A 466 -15.97 24.04 -25.04
C LEU A 466 -16.98 24.84 -25.85
N VAL A 467 -17.69 24.17 -26.75
CA VAL A 467 -18.81 24.74 -27.50
C VAL A 467 -20.12 24.01 -27.21
N ALA A 468 -21.17 24.77 -26.90
CA ALA A 468 -22.54 24.27 -26.77
C ALA A 468 -23.30 24.28 -28.11
N SER A 469 -24.43 23.57 -28.20
CA SER A 469 -25.18 23.46 -29.47
C SER A 469 -25.88 24.76 -29.92
N ASP A 470 -25.97 25.77 -29.06
CA ASP A 470 -26.30 27.17 -29.41
C ASP A 470 -25.06 27.99 -29.85
N GLY A 471 -23.88 27.41 -29.74
CA GLY A 471 -22.58 28.03 -29.97
C GLY A 471 -22.12 28.95 -28.85
N GLY A 472 -22.65 28.78 -27.63
CA GLY A 472 -22.02 29.27 -26.41
C GLY A 472 -20.60 28.72 -26.26
N ILE A 473 -19.63 29.58 -25.93
CA ILE A 473 -18.23 29.20 -25.74
C ILE A 473 -17.84 29.36 -24.27
N PHE A 474 -17.20 28.33 -23.72
CA PHE A 474 -16.61 28.32 -22.39
C PHE A 474 -15.11 28.15 -22.55
N SER A 475 -14.31 29.00 -21.91
CA SER A 475 -12.84 29.01 -22.05
C SER A 475 -12.19 28.70 -20.71
N PHE A 476 -11.20 27.82 -20.72
CA PHE A 476 -10.51 27.33 -19.53
C PHE A 476 -8.99 27.36 -19.71
N GLY A 477 -8.26 27.49 -18.61
CA GLY A 477 -6.80 27.68 -18.64
C GLY A 477 -6.43 29.02 -19.26
N ASP A 478 -5.52 29.00 -20.24
CA ASP A 478 -5.09 30.20 -20.98
C ASP A 478 -5.86 30.44 -22.30
N ALA A 479 -6.89 29.65 -22.57
CA ALA A 479 -7.72 29.79 -23.76
C ALA A 479 -8.44 31.15 -23.78
N ALA A 480 -8.09 32.01 -24.75
CA ALA A 480 -8.69 33.33 -24.91
C ALA A 480 -10.08 33.25 -25.57
N PHE A 481 -11.03 34.07 -25.12
CA PHE A 481 -12.37 34.14 -25.71
C PHE A 481 -12.39 35.08 -26.93
N PHE A 482 -12.78 34.58 -28.10
CA PHE A 482 -12.80 35.35 -29.36
C PHE A 482 -14.21 35.69 -29.85
N GLY A 483 -15.26 35.17 -29.22
CA GLY A 483 -16.66 35.41 -29.57
C GLY A 483 -17.55 34.17 -29.44
N SER A 484 -18.86 34.35 -29.58
CA SER A 484 -19.84 33.28 -29.36
C SER A 484 -21.10 33.55 -30.17
N THR A 485 -21.77 32.50 -30.63
CA THR A 485 -23.10 32.61 -31.23
C THR A 485 -24.22 32.35 -30.24
N GLY A 486 -23.92 32.12 -28.95
CA GLY A 486 -24.92 31.72 -27.94
C GLY A 486 -26.05 32.74 -27.71
N SER A 487 -25.86 34.01 -28.08
CA SER A 487 -26.90 35.06 -28.05
C SER A 487 -27.62 35.27 -29.40
N LEU A 488 -27.24 34.52 -30.42
CA LEU A 488 -27.79 34.61 -31.77
C LEU A 488 -28.85 33.55 -32.01
N ARG A 489 -29.84 33.88 -32.84
CA ARG A 489 -30.80 32.91 -33.35
C ARG A 489 -30.20 32.21 -34.58
N LEU A 490 -29.63 31.02 -34.37
CA LEU A 490 -29.09 30.20 -35.44
C LEU A 490 -30.20 29.52 -36.26
N ASN A 491 -29.94 29.29 -37.55
CA ASN A 491 -30.84 28.53 -38.42
C ASN A 491 -30.82 27.02 -38.09
N LYS A 492 -29.63 26.50 -37.74
CA LYS A 492 -29.42 25.16 -37.18
C LYS A 492 -28.37 25.20 -36.07
N SER A 493 -28.40 24.20 -35.20
CA SER A 493 -27.48 24.08 -34.07
C SER A 493 -26.04 23.88 -34.51
N VAL A 494 -25.11 24.42 -33.72
CA VAL A 494 -23.68 24.10 -33.79
C VAL A 494 -23.48 22.61 -33.48
N VAL A 495 -22.58 21.97 -34.21
CA VAL A 495 -22.25 20.53 -34.08
C VAL A 495 -20.75 20.27 -33.94
N GLY A 496 -19.90 21.30 -34.01
CA GLY A 496 -18.47 21.14 -33.82
C GLY A 496 -17.72 22.47 -33.78
N MET A 497 -16.46 22.39 -33.37
CA MET A 497 -15.51 23.51 -33.42
C MET A 497 -14.11 23.04 -33.81
N ALA A 498 -13.29 23.96 -34.29
CA ALA A 498 -11.86 23.76 -34.48
C ALA A 498 -11.10 25.04 -34.11
N ALA A 499 -9.97 24.90 -33.43
CA ALA A 499 -9.07 26.01 -33.13
C ALA A 499 -8.17 26.33 -34.33
N THR A 500 -7.79 27.60 -34.45
CA THR A 500 -6.76 28.05 -35.39
C THR A 500 -5.39 27.51 -34.97
N PRO A 501 -4.48 27.17 -35.91
CA PRO A 501 -3.16 26.64 -35.57
C PRO A 501 -2.29 27.56 -34.71
N ASP A 502 -2.50 28.88 -34.78
CA ASP A 502 -1.79 29.87 -33.98
C ASP A 502 -2.45 30.13 -32.62
N GLY A 503 -3.60 29.51 -32.34
CA GLY A 503 -4.36 29.65 -31.11
C GLY A 503 -5.07 31.00 -30.97
N ARG A 504 -5.15 31.80 -32.03
CA ARG A 504 -5.71 33.17 -31.99
C ARG A 504 -7.16 33.27 -32.46
N GLY A 505 -7.87 32.14 -32.46
CA GLY A 505 -9.23 32.07 -32.94
C GLY A 505 -9.76 30.65 -33.08
N TYR A 506 -11.03 30.53 -33.46
CA TYR A 506 -11.71 29.27 -33.74
C TYR A 506 -12.84 29.42 -34.77
N TRP A 507 -13.19 28.29 -35.37
CA TRP A 507 -14.36 28.15 -36.24
C TRP A 507 -15.41 27.26 -35.57
N LEU A 508 -16.68 27.64 -35.70
CA LEU A 508 -17.83 26.83 -35.32
C LEU A 508 -18.58 26.38 -36.57
N VAL A 509 -19.03 25.13 -36.60
CA VAL A 509 -19.84 24.59 -37.71
C VAL A 509 -21.24 24.23 -37.23
N ALA A 510 -22.26 24.71 -37.95
CA ALA A 510 -23.66 24.34 -37.75
C ALA A 510 -24.07 23.16 -38.63
N SER A 511 -25.12 22.45 -38.21
CA SER A 511 -25.62 21.25 -38.92
C SER A 511 -26.21 21.52 -40.31
N ASP A 512 -26.46 22.77 -40.69
CA ASP A 512 -26.75 23.18 -42.07
C ASP A 512 -25.50 23.53 -42.91
N GLY A 513 -24.31 23.36 -42.34
CA GLY A 513 -23.04 23.70 -42.98
C GLY A 513 -22.62 25.16 -42.80
N GLY A 514 -23.36 25.97 -42.03
CA GLY A 514 -22.94 27.34 -41.70
C GLY A 514 -21.65 27.36 -40.89
N ILE A 515 -20.71 28.24 -41.24
CA ILE A 515 -19.44 28.44 -40.53
C ILE A 515 -19.41 29.82 -39.88
N PHE A 516 -19.03 29.86 -38.61
CA PHE A 516 -18.84 31.09 -37.84
C PHE A 516 -17.38 31.20 -37.42
N SER A 517 -16.73 32.30 -37.77
CA SER A 517 -15.30 32.53 -37.53
C SER A 517 -15.09 33.60 -36.47
N PHE A 518 -14.22 33.32 -35.51
CA PHE A 518 -13.85 34.23 -34.43
C PHE A 518 -12.33 34.25 -34.28
N GLY A 519 -11.70 35.43 -34.27
CA GLY A 519 -10.24 35.59 -34.22
C GLY A 519 -9.67 36.47 -35.32
#